data_AF-A0A839HNB5-F1
#
_entry.id   AF-A0A839HNB5-F1
#
_cell.length_a   1.000
_cell.length_b   1.000
_cell.length_c   1.000
_cell.angle_alpha   90.00
_cell.angle_beta   90.00
_cell.angle_gamma   90.00
#
_symmetry.space_group_name_H-M   'P 1'
#
loop_
_entity.id
_entity.type
_entity.pdbx_description
1 polymer ?
#
loop_
_entity_poly.entity_id
_entity_poly.type
_entity_poly.pdbx_seq_one_letter_code
_entity_poly.pdbx_strand_id
1 'polypeptide(L)' 'MLKTTLALLMSMAFATGVMAQAKETGRDWTKIDTNKDGYISPEEMAAWLKANPGPAK' A
#
# COMPACT_ATOMS: atom_id res chain seq x y z
N MET A 1 38.55 28.24 38.53
CA MET A 1 38.87 27.47 37.32
C MET A 1 37.77 26.46 37.11
N LEU A 2 36.96 26.73 36.09
CA LEU A 2 35.74 26.04 35.69
C LEU A 2 36.13 24.72 35.00
N LYS A 3 35.74 23.56 35.54
CA LYS A 3 35.83 22.28 34.84
C LYS A 3 34.42 21.77 34.60
N THR A 4 33.90 22.23 33.48
CA THR A 4 32.71 21.76 32.77
C THR A 4 32.83 20.28 32.45
N THR A 5 32.01 19.43 33.07
CA THR A 5 31.85 18.04 32.65
C THR A 5 30.51 17.91 31.93
N LEU A 6 30.64 18.05 30.62
CA LEU A 6 29.84 17.53 29.54
C LEU A 6 29.22 16.15 29.86
N ALA A 7 27.89 16.08 29.92
CA ALA A 7 27.14 14.84 29.66
C ALA A 7 25.78 15.25 29.08
N LEU A 8 25.82 15.47 27.76
CA LEU A 8 24.72 15.78 26.87
C LEU A 8 23.60 14.74 27.05
N LEU A 9 22.46 15.18 27.59
CA LEU A 9 21.24 14.39 27.72
C LEU A 9 20.71 14.01 26.33
N MET A 10 20.93 12.73 26.03
CA MET A 10 20.35 11.84 25.04
C MET A 10 19.05 12.35 24.38
N SER A 11 19.15 12.74 23.12
CA SER A 11 18.01 13.03 22.24
C SER A 11 17.50 11.73 21.61
N MET A 12 16.48 11.10 22.19
CA MET A 12 15.76 9.99 21.56
C MET A 12 14.39 10.50 21.08
N ALA A 13 14.35 11.04 19.87
CA ALA A 13 13.11 11.25 19.14
C ALA A 13 12.76 9.97 18.38
N PHE A 14 12.07 9.03 19.03
CA PHE A 14 11.39 7.95 18.32
C PHE A 14 10.03 8.47 17.84
N ALA A 15 10.00 9.04 16.64
CA ALA A 15 8.76 9.30 15.93
C ALA A 15 8.19 7.96 15.47
N THR A 16 7.37 7.31 16.30
CA THR A 16 6.61 6.11 15.91
C THR A 16 5.41 6.54 15.07
N GLY A 17 5.65 6.85 13.80
CA GLY A 17 4.59 6.98 12.81
C GLY A 17 4.14 5.59 12.36
N VAL A 18 3.26 4.94 13.11
CA VAL A 18 2.48 3.81 12.56
C VAL A 18 1.40 4.42 11.68
N MET A 19 1.72 4.55 10.39
CA MET A 19 0.73 4.90 9.36
C MET A 19 -0.27 3.75 9.28
N ALA A 20 -1.49 3.99 9.76
CA ALA A 20 -2.59 3.05 9.66
C ALA A 20 -2.81 2.68 8.19
N GLN A 21 -2.59 1.41 7.84
CA GLN A 21 -2.87 0.89 6.52
C GLN A 21 -4.39 0.86 6.34
N ALA A 22 -4.94 1.87 5.66
CA ALA A 22 -6.30 1.80 5.15
C ALA A 22 -6.35 0.61 4.19
N LYS A 23 -6.98 -0.48 4.63
CA LYS A 23 -7.37 -1.58 3.75
C LYS A 23 -8.31 -0.97 2.72
N GLU A 24 -7.79 -0.69 1.53
CA GLU A 24 -8.64 -0.25 0.43
C GLU A 24 -9.72 -1.31 0.23
N THR A 25 -10.96 -0.93 0.47
CA THR A 25 -12.14 -1.70 0.06
C THR A 25 -12.37 -1.54 -1.45
N GLY A 26 -11.30 -1.26 -2.20
CA GLY A 26 -11.28 -1.21 -3.64
C GLY A 26 -11.31 -2.62 -4.21
N ARG A 27 -11.84 -2.72 -5.43
CA ARG A 27 -11.71 -3.94 -6.22
C ARG A 27 -10.21 -4.23 -6.40
N ASP A 28 -9.81 -5.46 -6.13
CA ASP A 28 -8.43 -5.89 -6.33
C ASP A 28 -8.14 -6.05 -7.82
N TRP A 29 -7.58 -5.00 -8.42
CA TRP A 29 -7.24 -4.94 -9.85
C TRP A 29 -6.05 -5.82 -10.21
N THR A 30 -5.20 -6.19 -9.23
CA THR A 30 -4.04 -7.07 -9.44
C THR A 30 -4.43 -8.48 -9.86
N LYS A 31 -5.70 -8.85 -9.65
CA LYS A 31 -6.27 -10.13 -10.11
C LYS A 31 -6.69 -10.12 -11.58
N ILE A 32 -6.82 -8.95 -12.19
CA ILE A 32 -7.23 -8.78 -13.59
C ILE A 32 -6.00 -8.61 -14.48
N ASP A 33 -5.02 -7.81 -14.03
CA ASP A 33 -3.72 -7.62 -14.68
C ASP A 33 -2.88 -8.92 -14.56
N THR A 34 -3.06 -9.81 -15.52
CA THR A 34 -2.41 -11.14 -15.54
C THR A 34 -0.98 -11.06 -16.03
N ASN A 35 -0.68 -10.15 -16.95
CA ASN A 35 0.65 -9.97 -17.51
C ASN A 35 1.56 -9.11 -16.62
N LYS A 36 0.99 -8.41 -15.61
CA LYS A 36 1.65 -7.56 -14.62
C LYS A 36 2.39 -6.38 -15.22
N ASP A 37 1.85 -5.80 -16.29
CA ASP A 37 2.40 -4.61 -16.91
C ASP A 37 1.94 -3.31 -16.23
N GLY A 38 1.01 -3.40 -15.27
CA GLY A 38 0.46 -2.28 -14.52
C GLY A 38 -0.76 -1.64 -15.19
N TYR A 39 -1.22 -2.19 -16.31
CA TYR A 39 -2.43 -1.79 -17.02
C TYR A 39 -3.39 -2.98 -17.14
N ILE A 40 -4.63 -2.70 -17.54
CA ILE A 40 -5.59 -3.76 -17.88
C ILE A 40 -5.91 -3.62 -19.36
N SER A 41 -5.54 -4.64 -20.12
CA SER A 41 -5.88 -4.73 -21.54
C SER A 41 -7.38 -5.05 -21.75
N PRO A 42 -7.95 -4.74 -22.92
CA PRO A 42 -9.31 -5.14 -23.27
C PRO A 42 -9.54 -6.66 -23.16
N GLU A 43 -8.52 -7.45 -23.50
CA GLU A 43 -8.55 -8.91 -23.46
C GLU A 43 -8.66 -9.43 -22.02
N GLU A 44 -7.89 -8.86 -21.09
CA GLU A 44 -7.94 -9.21 -19.67
C GLU A 44 -9.27 -8.83 -19.03
N MET A 45 -9.81 -7.65 -19.37
CA MET A 45 -11.14 -7.25 -18.93
C MET A 45 -12.23 -8.19 -19.46
N ALA A 46 -12.15 -8.59 -20.73
CA ALA A 46 -13.10 -9.53 -21.32
C ALA A 46 -13.05 -10.91 -20.65
N ALA A 47 -11.86 -11.42 -20.38
CA ALA A 47 -11.68 -12.66 -19.63
C ALA A 47 -12.28 -12.57 -18.22
N TRP A 48 -12.06 -11.45 -17.53
CA TRP A 48 -12.62 -11.20 -16.21
C TRP A 48 -14.15 -11.12 -16.21
N LEU A 49 -14.76 -10.42 -17.17
CA LEU A 49 -16.22 -10.33 -17.31
C LEU A 49 -16.86 -11.69 -17.64
N LYS A 50 -16.17 -12.52 -18.43
CA LYS A 50 -16.62 -13.88 -18.73
C LYS A 50 -16.59 -14.78 -17.48
N ALA A 51 -15.56 -14.64 -16.65
CA ALA A 51 -15.43 -15.39 -15.40
C ALA A 51 -16.38 -14.90 -14.29
N ASN A 52 -16.69 -13.59 -14.31
CA ASN A 52 -17.57 -12.93 -13.36
C ASN A 52 -18.74 -12.28 -14.09
N PRO A 53 -19.67 -13.08 -14.67
CA PRO A 53 -20.90 -12.51 -15.18
C PRO A 53 -21.60 -11.86 -13.98
N GLY A 54 -21.82 -10.55 -14.07
CA GLY A 54 -22.59 -9.83 -13.06
C GLY A 54 -23.95 -10.49 -12.84
N PRO A 55 -24.68 -10.14 -11.76
CA PRO A 55 -25.99 -10.71 -11.51
C PRO A 55 -26.84 -10.58 -12.78
N ALA A 56 -27.35 -11.72 -13.27
CA ALA A 56 -28.26 -11.73 -14.40
C ALA A 56 -29.44 -10.84 -14.02
N LYS A 57 -29.66 -9.78 -14.82
CA LYS A 57 -30.81 -8.89 -14.67
C LYS A 57 -32.07 -9.59 -15.14
#